data_AF-A0AAW4FZL8-F1
#
_entry.id   AF-A0AAW4FZL8-F1
#
_cell.length_a   1.000
_cell.length_b   1.000
_cell.length_c   1.000
_cell.angle_alpha   90.00
_cell.angle_beta   90.00
_cell.angle_gamma   90.00
#
_symmetry.space_group_name_H-M   'P 1'
#
loop_
_entity.id
_entity.type
_entity.pdbx_description
1 polymer ?
#
loop_
_entity_poly.entity_id
_entity_poly.type
_entity_poly.pdbx_seq_one_letter_code
_entity_poly.pdbx_strand_id
1 'polypeptide(L)'
;MGTSSDGSDAVAATEGVNPDLTSTVGAEDLDEDHLARDPLEDGMDPPEDWSASDRTGTTAREQREGESLDEKLDQEIPDENP
;
A
#
# COMPACT_ATOMS: atom_id res chain seq x y z
N MET A 1 27.70 -40.32 -16.00
CA MET A 1 26.33 -39.86 -15.71
C MET A 1 26.40 -38.57 -14.91
N GLY A 2 25.90 -37.46 -15.46
CA GLY A 2 25.74 -36.19 -14.76
C GLY A 2 24.64 -35.44 -15.50
N THR A 3 23.56 -35.14 -14.78
CA THR A 3 22.24 -34.77 -15.28
C THR A 3 22.20 -33.35 -15.81
N SER A 4 21.64 -33.14 -17.01
CA SER A 4 21.20 -31.83 -17.49
C SER A 4 20.18 -31.26 -16.51
N SER A 5 20.53 -30.15 -15.86
CA SER A 5 19.56 -29.31 -15.17
C SER A 5 19.01 -28.31 -16.18
N ASP A 6 17.90 -28.67 -16.80
CA ASP A 6 17.10 -27.79 -17.63
C ASP A 6 16.45 -26.74 -16.71
N GLY A 7 17.03 -25.54 -16.67
CA GLY A 7 16.47 -24.37 -15.99
C GLY A 7 15.36 -23.74 -16.83
N SER A 8 14.32 -24.49 -17.13
CA SER A 8 13.11 -24.01 -17.80
C SER A 8 12.10 -23.51 -16.77
N ASP A 9 12.35 -22.38 -16.13
CA ASP A 9 11.30 -21.62 -15.42
C ASP A 9 11.75 -20.18 -15.12
N ALA A 10 11.85 -19.34 -16.16
CA ALA A 10 12.00 -17.89 -15.98
C ALA A 10 11.26 -17.05 -17.03
N VAL A 11 10.67 -17.70 -18.04
CA VAL A 11 10.06 -17.00 -19.19
C VAL A 11 8.59 -16.64 -18.99
N ALA A 12 7.95 -17.11 -17.91
CA ALA A 12 6.52 -16.85 -17.66
C ALA A 12 6.24 -15.44 -17.11
N ALA A 13 7.25 -14.72 -16.61
CA ALA A 13 7.07 -13.39 -15.99
C ALA A 13 7.04 -12.23 -17.00
N THR A 14 7.27 -12.49 -18.30
CA THR A 14 7.35 -11.45 -19.33
C THR A 14 6.15 -11.41 -20.28
N GLU A 15 5.20 -12.34 -20.12
CA GLU A 15 3.97 -12.41 -20.92
C GLU A 15 3.01 -11.26 -20.54
N GLY A 16 3.31 -10.08 -21.05
CA GLY A 16 2.55 -8.85 -20.81
C GLY A 16 3.41 -7.58 -20.77
N VAL A 17 4.73 -7.73 -20.66
CA VAL A 17 5.65 -6.59 -20.71
C VAL A 17 5.84 -6.19 -22.16
N ASN A 18 5.38 -4.99 -22.53
CA ASN A 18 5.70 -4.42 -23.84
C ASN A 18 7.19 -4.04 -23.84
N PRO A 19 8.05 -4.75 -24.62
CA PRO A 19 9.51 -4.52 -24.61
C PRO A 19 9.90 -3.12 -25.11
N ASP A 20 8.99 -2.46 -25.84
CA ASP A 20 9.15 -1.10 -26.34
C ASP A 20 9.09 -0.07 -25.20
N LEU A 21 8.24 -0.29 -24.20
CA LEU A 21 8.12 0.60 -23.04
C LEU A 21 9.36 0.52 -22.14
N THR A 22 9.91 -0.68 -21.92
CA THR A 22 11.10 -0.83 -21.06
C THR A 22 12.42 -0.41 -21.74
N SER A 23 12.43 -0.20 -23.05
CA SER A 23 13.62 0.22 -23.80
C SER A 23 13.63 1.70 -24.15
N THR A 24 12.46 2.36 -24.13
CA THR A 24 12.30 3.75 -24.61
C THR A 24 11.80 4.70 -23.53
N VAL A 25 11.03 4.23 -22.54
CA VAL A 25 10.54 5.08 -21.44
C VAL A 25 11.57 5.05 -20.31
N GLY A 26 12.27 6.17 -20.13
CA GLY A 26 13.20 6.37 -19.02
C GLY A 26 12.47 6.55 -17.68
N ALA A 27 13.22 6.55 -16.58
CA ALA A 27 12.64 6.89 -15.29
C ALA A 27 12.20 8.36 -15.26
N GLU A 28 12.95 9.24 -15.94
CA GLU A 28 12.63 10.66 -16.09
C GLU A 28 11.33 10.94 -16.87
N ASP A 29 10.94 10.05 -17.80
CA ASP A 29 9.70 10.23 -18.57
C ASP A 29 8.44 9.97 -17.72
N LEU A 30 8.61 9.41 -16.53
CA LEU A 30 7.54 9.16 -15.57
C LEU A 30 7.40 10.30 -14.55
N ASP A 31 8.24 11.33 -14.63
CA ASP A 31 8.14 12.50 -13.77
C ASP A 31 6.94 13.39 -14.19
N GLU A 32 6.42 14.15 -13.23
CA GLU A 32 5.16 14.90 -13.36
C GLU A 32 5.21 15.97 -14.45
N ASP A 33 6.38 16.56 -14.67
CA ASP A 33 6.65 17.57 -15.69
C ASP A 33 6.66 16.99 -17.10
N HIS A 34 7.08 15.73 -17.25
CA HIS A 34 7.05 14.98 -18.51
C HIS A 34 5.68 14.36 -18.79
N LEU A 35 4.99 13.83 -17.77
CA LEU A 35 3.65 13.28 -17.89
C LEU A 35 2.55 14.34 -18.04
N ALA A 36 2.87 15.61 -17.78
CA ALA A 36 1.91 16.72 -17.69
C ALA A 36 0.72 16.38 -16.78
N ARG A 37 0.98 15.53 -15.78
CA ARG A 37 0.02 15.00 -14.81
C ARG A 37 0.75 14.94 -13.48
N ASP A 38 0.21 15.62 -12.48
CA ASP A 38 0.64 15.49 -11.10
C ASP A 38 -0.16 14.34 -10.44
N PRO A 39 0.48 13.22 -10.04
CA PRO A 39 -0.18 12.14 -9.34
C PRO A 39 -0.85 12.56 -8.01
N LEU A 40 -0.39 13.66 -7.39
CA LEU A 40 -0.98 14.23 -6.19
C LEU A 40 -2.25 15.03 -6.47
N GLU A 41 -2.44 15.53 -7.70
CA GLU A 41 -3.65 16.29 -8.09
C GLU A 41 -4.92 15.46 -7.90
N ASP A 42 -4.89 14.17 -8.27
CA ASP A 42 -6.02 13.25 -8.06
C ASP A 42 -6.26 12.90 -6.57
N GLY A 43 -5.24 13.04 -5.72
CA GLY A 43 -5.31 12.74 -4.29
C GLY A 43 -5.61 13.95 -3.41
N MET A 44 -5.70 15.16 -3.99
CA MET A 44 -5.93 16.40 -3.25
C MET A 44 -7.34 16.50 -2.68
N ASP A 45 -8.34 16.00 -3.41
CA ASP A 45 -9.72 16.02 -2.96
C ASP A 45 -9.99 14.77 -2.11
N PRO A 46 -10.15 14.92 -0.78
CA PRO A 46 -10.57 13.80 0.04
C PRO A 46 -11.94 13.31 -0.43
N PRO A 47 -12.28 12.03 -0.19
CA PRO A 47 -13.58 11.51 -0.53
C PRO A 47 -14.72 12.37 0.02
N GLU A 48 -15.78 12.49 -0.78
CA GLU A 48 -17.08 12.98 -0.32
C GLU A 48 -17.45 12.23 0.98
N ASP A 49 -18.06 12.92 1.95
CA ASP A 49 -18.53 12.32 3.21
C ASP A 49 -17.45 11.73 4.15
N TRP A 50 -16.23 12.28 4.14
CA TRP A 50 -15.31 12.11 5.28
C TRP A 50 -16.05 12.37 6.60
N SER A 51 -16.00 11.43 7.55
CA SER A 51 -16.28 11.67 8.98
C SER A 51 -15.00 11.67 9.83
N ALA A 52 -14.95 12.52 10.85
CA ALA A 52 -13.85 12.52 11.81
C ALA A 52 -13.76 11.17 12.55
N SER A 53 -12.59 10.86 13.11
CA SER A 53 -12.43 9.68 13.97
C SER A 53 -13.09 9.92 15.32
N ASP A 54 -13.95 8.99 15.73
CA ASP A 54 -14.63 9.02 17.04
C ASP A 54 -13.89 8.19 18.11
N ARG A 55 -12.67 7.70 17.82
CA ARG A 55 -11.85 6.97 18.80
C ARG A 55 -11.21 7.88 19.85
N THR A 56 -10.99 7.30 21.03
CA THR A 56 -10.18 7.89 22.11
C THR A 56 -8.75 8.15 21.66
N GLY A 57 -8.19 9.30 22.04
CA GLY A 57 -6.80 9.68 21.76
C GLY A 57 -6.65 10.72 20.65
N THR A 58 -7.77 11.26 20.17
CA THR A 58 -7.80 12.30 19.14
C THR A 58 -7.47 13.67 19.74
N THR A 59 -7.70 13.87 21.05
CA THR A 59 -7.35 15.11 21.76
C THR A 59 -6.17 14.95 22.73
N ALA A 60 -5.43 16.05 22.98
CA ALA A 60 -4.31 16.06 23.93
C ALA A 60 -4.73 15.73 25.38
N ARG A 61 -6.02 15.89 25.71
CA ARG A 61 -6.56 15.46 26.99
C ARG A 61 -6.73 13.95 27.02
N GLU A 62 -7.39 13.37 26.01
CA GLU A 62 -7.57 11.92 25.91
C GLU A 62 -6.24 11.17 25.85
N GLN A 63 -5.23 11.68 25.15
CA GLN A 63 -3.93 11.02 25.12
C GLN A 63 -3.26 10.96 26.51
N ARG A 64 -3.51 11.96 27.37
CA ARG A 64 -2.99 11.97 28.75
C ARG A 64 -3.75 11.01 29.65
N GLU A 65 -5.06 10.91 29.46
CA GLU A 65 -5.91 9.99 30.22
C GLU A 65 -5.72 8.53 29.76
N GLY A 66 -5.52 8.33 28.46
CA GLY A 66 -5.48 7.03 27.82
C GLY A 66 -6.87 6.38 27.73
N GLU A 67 -6.92 5.29 26.97
CA GLU A 67 -8.09 4.38 26.95
C GLU A 67 -8.01 3.41 28.14
N SER A 68 -9.16 3.05 28.70
CA SER A 68 -9.21 2.10 29.81
C SER A 68 -8.83 0.68 29.36
N LEU A 69 -8.39 -0.15 30.31
CA LEU A 69 -8.06 -1.55 30.01
C LEU A 69 -9.30 -2.33 29.53
N ASP A 70 -10.46 -2.07 30.14
CA ASP A 70 -11.70 -2.75 29.80
C ASP A 70 -12.13 -2.42 28.35
N GLU A 71 -12.06 -1.16 27.94
CA GLU A 71 -12.35 -0.75 26.55
C GLU A 71 -11.43 -1.44 25.53
N LYS A 72 -10.15 -1.65 25.89
CA LYS A 72 -9.20 -2.37 25.02
C LYS A 72 -9.51 -3.85 24.93
N LEU A 73 -9.91 -4.47 26.04
CA LEU A 73 -10.30 -5.87 26.07
C LEU A 73 -11.57 -6.13 25.27
N ASP A 74 -12.55 -5.21 25.34
CA ASP A 74 -13.79 -5.30 24.55
C ASP A 74 -13.56 -5.21 23.03
N GLN A 75 -12.46 -4.57 22.62
CA GLN A 75 -12.04 -4.49 21.21
C GLN A 75 -11.22 -5.71 20.75
N GLU A 76 -10.69 -6.50 21.68
CA GLU A 76 -9.84 -7.64 21.38
C GLU A 76 -10.67 -8.84 20.90
N ILE A 77 -10.20 -9.52 19.86
CA ILE A 77 -10.75 -10.81 19.43
C ILE A 77 -9.83 -11.90 20.00
N PRO A 78 -10.33 -12.80 20.88
CA PRO A 78 -9.52 -13.86 21.45
C PRO A 78 -8.97 -14.82 20.38
N ASP A 79 -7.73 -15.30 20.56
CA ASP A 79 -7.19 -16.37 19.73
C ASP A 79 -7.93 -17.69 20.00
N GLU A 80 -8.44 -18.32 18.93
CA GLU A 80 -9.28 -19.52 19.05
C GLU A 80 -8.50 -20.85 19.07
N ASN A 81 -7.16 -20.81 19.01
CA ASN A 81 -6.31 -22.01 19.03
C ASN A 81 -5.55 -22.14 20.36
N PRO A 82 -5.56 -23.32 21.01
CA PRO A 82 -4.81 -23.59 22.23
C PRO A 82 -3.30 -23.73 21.99
#